data_AF-X0Y6Q3-F1
#
_entry.id   AF-X0Y6Q3-F1
#
_cell.length_a   1.000
_cell.length_b   1.000
_cell.length_c   1.000
_cell.angle_alpha   90.00
_cell.angle_beta   90.00
_cell.angle_gamma   90.00
#
_symmetry.space_group_name_H-M   'P 1'
#
loop_
_entity.id
_entity.type
_entity.pdbx_description
1 polymer ?
#
loop_
_entity_poly.entity_id
_entity_poly.type
_entity_poly.pdbx_seq_one_letter_code
_entity_poly.pdbx_strand_id
1 'polypeptide(L)'
;MTKTKLRLSTRRWLNKIKAGYVLELHHEQILELAGASWDRALEAKEAVDQDGAYIEDRFQQIRAHPAIDIQLRSTITYSRLMREIGLDLEPPPDRPARTPAQY
;
A
#
# COMPACT_ATOMS: atom_id res chain seq x y z
N MET A 1 1.79 17.84 -10.14
CA MET A 1 1.55 16.63 -9.31
C MET A 1 0.20 16.82 -8.64
N THR A 2 -0.80 16.03 -9.02
CA THR A 2 -2.12 16.03 -8.37
C THR A 2 -1.92 15.60 -6.91
N LYS A 3 -2.24 16.49 -5.96
CA LYS A 3 -2.15 16.21 -4.53
C LYS A 3 -3.14 15.11 -4.19
N THR A 4 -2.67 13.89 -3.98
CA THR A 4 -3.53 12.75 -3.61
C THR A 4 -4.25 13.08 -2.30
N LYS A 5 -5.59 13.08 -2.34
CA LYS A 5 -6.42 13.40 -1.17
C LYS A 5 -6.51 12.18 -0.26
N LEU A 6 -5.70 12.15 0.78
CA LEU A 6 -5.75 11.10 1.81
C LEU A 6 -6.92 11.31 2.78
N ARG A 7 -7.50 10.21 3.26
CA ARG A 7 -8.44 10.15 4.39
C ARG A 7 -7.78 10.74 5.64
N LEU A 8 -8.61 11.25 6.56
CA LEU A 8 -8.11 11.90 7.77
C LEU A 8 -7.34 10.94 8.69
N SER A 9 -7.83 9.71 8.85
CA SER A 9 -7.16 8.65 9.63
C SER A 9 -5.78 8.34 9.09
N THR A 10 -5.68 8.11 7.78
CA THR A 10 -4.44 7.80 7.08
C THR A 10 -3.45 8.95 7.14
N ARG A 11 -3.91 10.19 6.96
CA ARG A 11 -3.06 11.38 7.14
C ARG A 11 -2.52 11.51 8.56
N ARG A 12 -3.35 11.26 9.58
CA ARG A 12 -2.91 11.29 10.99
C ARG A 12 -1.86 10.22 11.27
N TRP A 13 -2.08 9.01 10.77
CA TRP A 13 -1.12 7.91 10.87
C TRP A 13 0.21 8.25 10.18
N LEU A 14 0.17 8.78 8.95
CA LEU A 14 1.35 9.23 8.23
C LEU A 14 2.14 10.30 8.99
N ASN A 15 1.45 11.32 9.50
CA ASN A 15 2.11 12.38 10.27
C ASN A 15 2.78 11.82 11.53
N LYS A 16 2.17 10.82 12.18
CA LYS A 16 2.76 10.15 13.34
C LYS A 16 4.05 9.41 12.97
N ILE A 17 4.10 8.74 11.82
CA ILE A 17 5.33 8.10 11.32
C ILE A 17 6.38 9.15 10.97
N LYS A 18 6.04 10.17 10.17
CA LYS A 18 6.98 11.24 9.80
C LYS A 18 7.56 11.97 11.01
N ALA A 19 6.81 12.07 12.11
CA ALA A 19 7.31 12.66 13.36
C ALA A 19 8.22 11.73 14.19
N GLY A 20 8.13 10.41 13.97
CA GLY A 20 8.88 9.41 14.74
C GLY A 20 10.19 8.95 14.09
N TYR A 21 10.41 9.27 12.82
CA TYR A 21 11.57 8.81 12.03
C TYR A 21 12.21 9.96 11.28
N VAL A 22 13.54 9.91 11.13
CA VAL A 22 14.26 10.77 10.19
C VAL A 22 14.16 10.12 8.82
N LEU A 23 13.37 10.73 7.94
CA LEU A 23 13.10 10.20 6.61
C LEU A 23 13.80 11.04 5.54
N GLU A 24 14.41 10.38 4.57
CA GLU A 24 14.80 11.03 3.33
C GLU A 24 13.58 11.30 2.43
N LEU A 25 13.73 12.23 1.47
CA LEU A 25 12.67 12.62 0.55
C LEU A 25 12.04 11.43 -0.19
N HIS A 26 12.84 10.44 -0.58
CA HIS A 26 12.33 9.26 -1.30
C HIS A 26 11.46 8.37 -0.40
N HIS A 27 11.82 8.21 0.88
CA HIS A 27 10.99 7.50 1.86
C HIS A 27 9.64 8.19 2.05
N GLU A 28 9.61 9.54 2.08
CA GLU A 28 8.34 10.28 2.19
C GLU A 28 7.42 10.03 1.00
N GLN A 29 7.96 9.98 -0.23
CA GLN A 29 7.19 9.70 -1.44
C GLN A 29 6.59 8.29 -1.41
N ILE A 30 7.39 7.29 -1.02
CA ILE A 30 6.94 5.90 -0.89
C ILE A 30 5.84 5.81 0.18
N LEU A 31 6.02 6.50 1.31
CA LEU A 31 5.07 6.50 2.41
C LEU A 31 3.73 7.15 2.02
N GLU A 32 3.76 8.25 1.26
CA GLU A 32 2.55 8.88 0.73
C GLU A 32 1.80 7.97 -0.26
N LEU A 33 2.53 7.27 -1.13
CA LEU A 33 1.95 6.27 -2.04
C LEU A 33 1.36 5.06 -1.29
N ALA A 34 2.00 4.64 -0.19
CA ALA A 34 1.51 3.58 0.67
C ALA A 34 0.17 4.01 1.30
N GLY A 35 0.11 5.20 1.88
CA GLY A 35 -1.13 5.76 2.44
C GLY A 35 -2.26 5.84 1.41
N ALA A 36 -1.96 6.30 0.19
CA ALA A 36 -2.95 6.36 -0.89
C ALA A 36 -3.46 4.97 -1.30
N SER A 37 -2.55 3.99 -1.37
CA SER A 37 -2.90 2.59 -1.68
C SER A 37 -3.79 2.00 -0.58
N TRP A 38 -3.51 2.31 0.68
CA TRP A 38 -4.33 1.88 1.82
C TRP A 38 -5.73 2.48 1.77
N ASP A 39 -5.86 3.79 1.52
CA ASP A 39 -7.15 4.45 1.40
C ASP A 39 -8.02 3.85 0.27
N ARG A 40 -7.39 3.47 -0.85
CA ARG A 40 -8.07 2.78 -1.95
C ARG A 40 -8.54 1.38 -1.56
N ALA A 41 -7.72 0.64 -0.79
CA ALA A 41 -8.12 -0.67 -0.30
C ALA A 41 -9.33 -0.58 0.64
N LEU A 42 -9.38 0.44 1.50
CA LEU A 42 -10.52 0.68 2.38
C LEU A 42 -11.78 1.08 1.61
N GLU A 43 -11.66 1.95 0.61
CA GLU A 43 -12.79 2.32 -0.27
C GLU A 43 -13.37 1.10 -0.99
N ALA A 44 -12.50 0.25 -1.53
CA ALA A 44 -12.91 -0.97 -2.19
C ALA A 44 -13.57 -1.96 -1.21
N LYS A 45 -13.04 -2.06 0.01
CA LYS A 45 -13.65 -2.86 1.09
C LYS A 45 -15.05 -2.36 1.44
N GLU A 46 -15.23 -1.06 1.61
CA GLU A 46 -16.53 -0.44 1.94
C GLU A 46 -17.57 -0.75 0.86
N ALA A 47 -17.19 -0.71 -0.42
CA ALA A 47 -18.07 -1.10 -1.52
C ALA A 47 -18.48 -2.58 -1.43
N VAL A 48 -17.53 -3.49 -1.17
CA VAL A 48 -17.84 -4.92 -1.00
C VAL A 48 -18.72 -5.17 0.23
N ASP A 49 -18.47 -4.47 1.33
CA ASP A 49 -19.27 -4.61 2.56
C ASP A 49 -20.72 -4.12 2.34
N GLN A 50 -20.92 -3.12 1.48
CA GLN A 50 -22.23 -2.58 1.12
C GLN A 50 -22.99 -3.49 0.16
N ASP A 51 -22.35 -3.91 -0.93
CA ASP A 51 -23.02 -4.59 -2.06
C ASP A 51 -22.97 -6.12 -1.94
N GLY A 52 -22.07 -6.64 -1.09
CA GLY A 52 -21.77 -8.06 -0.93
C GLY A 52 -20.59 -8.53 -1.78
N ALA A 53 -20.02 -9.67 -1.40
CA ALA A 53 -18.87 -10.26 -2.10
C ALA A 53 -19.21 -10.81 -3.50
N TYR A 54 -20.50 -11.07 -3.75
CA TYR A 54 -21.01 -11.58 -5.02
C TYR A 54 -22.21 -10.75 -5.46
N ILE A 55 -22.25 -10.39 -6.74
CA ILE A 55 -23.32 -9.60 -7.36
C ILE A 55 -23.87 -10.33 -8.58
N GLU A 56 -25.15 -10.14 -8.87
CA GLU A 56 -25.76 -10.61 -10.11
C GLU A 56 -25.46 -9.65 -11.26
N ASP A 57 -25.05 -10.20 -12.41
CA ASP A 57 -24.93 -9.41 -13.63
C ASP A 57 -26.29 -9.24 -14.33
N ARG A 58 -26.32 -8.50 -15.44
CA ARG A 58 -27.53 -8.27 -16.25
C ARG A 58 -28.19 -9.56 -16.80
N PHE A 59 -27.49 -10.69 -16.74
CA PHE A 59 -27.97 -12.01 -17.17
C PHE A 59 -28.28 -12.92 -15.97
N GLN A 60 -28.39 -12.35 -14.76
CA GLN A 60 -28.65 -13.07 -13.51
C GLN A 60 -27.57 -14.10 -13.14
N GLN A 61 -26.34 -13.91 -13.64
CA GLN A 61 -25.21 -14.75 -13.25
C GLN A 61 -24.50 -14.15 -12.04
N ILE A 62 -24.21 -15.00 -11.05
CA ILE A 62 -23.46 -14.61 -9.86
C ILE A 62 -21.99 -14.43 -10.24
N ARG A 63 -21.44 -13.22 -10.00
CA ARG A 63 -20.04 -12.87 -10.21
C ARG A 63 -19.43 -12.28 -8.95
N ALA A 64 -18.11 -12.39 -8.83
CA ALA A 64 -17.37 -11.71 -7.77
C ALA A 64 -17.51 -10.19 -7.91
N HIS A 65 -17.64 -9.49 -6.79
CA HIS A 65 -17.75 -8.04 -6.77
C HIS A 65 -16.47 -7.39 -7.36
N PRO A 66 -16.58 -6.46 -8.33
CA PRO A 66 -15.41 -5.91 -9.03
C PRO A 66 -14.41 -5.20 -8.09
N ALA A 67 -14.88 -4.63 -6.99
CA ALA A 67 -14.01 -4.01 -5.99
C ALA A 67 -13.10 -5.00 -5.24
N ILE A 68 -13.36 -6.31 -5.30
CA ILE A 68 -12.47 -7.33 -4.69
C ILE A 68 -11.06 -7.27 -5.32
N ASP A 69 -10.98 -7.17 -6.65
CA ASP A 69 -9.68 -7.09 -7.35
C ASP A 69 -8.95 -5.77 -7.00
N ILE A 70 -9.69 -4.67 -6.88
CA ILE A 70 -9.15 -3.38 -6.45
C ILE A 70 -8.59 -3.48 -5.03
N GLN A 71 -9.37 -4.02 -4.09
CA GLN A 71 -8.97 -4.21 -2.70
C GLN A 71 -7.70 -5.05 -2.61
N LEU A 72 -7.65 -6.17 -3.31
CA LEU A 72 -6.50 -7.08 -3.33
C LEU A 72 -5.24 -6.37 -3.85
N ARG A 73 -5.34 -5.75 -5.03
CA ARG A 73 -4.20 -5.06 -5.66
C ARG A 73 -3.68 -3.92 -4.80
N SER A 74 -4.58 -3.10 -4.26
CA SER A 74 -4.22 -1.99 -3.38
C SER A 74 -3.55 -2.46 -2.09
N THR A 75 -4.03 -3.56 -1.51
CA THR A 75 -3.42 -4.17 -0.31
C THR A 75 -2.03 -4.74 -0.60
N ILE A 76 -1.84 -5.40 -1.74
CA ILE A 76 -0.53 -5.91 -2.18
C ILE A 76 0.45 -4.75 -2.40
N THR A 77 0.03 -3.70 -3.11
CA THR A 77 0.85 -2.51 -3.34
C THR A 77 1.23 -1.84 -2.03
N TYR A 78 0.28 -1.64 -1.11
CA TYR A 78 0.56 -1.13 0.24
C TYR A 78 1.61 -1.99 0.96
N SER A 79 1.44 -3.31 0.99
CA SER A 79 2.40 -4.24 1.64
C SER A 79 3.80 -4.16 1.03
N ARG A 80 3.91 -4.04 -0.30
CA ARG A 80 5.18 -3.88 -1.00
C ARG A 80 5.86 -2.55 -0.67
N LEU A 81 5.12 -1.46 -0.70
CA LEU A 81 5.64 -0.12 -0.38
C LEU A 81 6.10 -0.05 1.09
N MET A 82 5.34 -0.64 2.02
CA MET A 82 5.75 -0.70 3.42
C MET A 82 7.03 -1.51 3.65
N ARG A 83 7.22 -2.61 2.91
CA ARG A 83 8.47 -3.39 2.93
C ARG A 83 9.66 -2.62 2.38
N GLU A 84 9.44 -1.81 1.34
CA GLU A 84 10.48 -0.97 0.74
C GLU A 84 10.98 0.12 1.69
N ILE A 85 10.11 0.73 2.50
CA ILE A 85 10.52 1.75 3.48
C ILE A 85 11.40 1.14 4.57
N GLY A 86 11.20 -0.14 4.92
CA GLY A 86 12.13 -0.87 5.78
C GLY A 86 12.28 -0.33 7.21
N LEU A 87 11.25 0.35 7.77
CA LEU A 87 11.34 0.97 9.11
C LEU A 87 11.64 0.00 10.25
N ASP A 88 11.37 -1.29 10.06
CA ASP A 88 11.60 -2.37 11.03
C ASP A 88 12.92 -3.13 10.80
N LEU A 89 13.71 -2.76 9.77
CA LEU A 89 14.98 -3.41 9.49
C LEU A 89 16.10 -2.74 10.27
N GLU A 90 16.80 -3.51 11.10
CA GLU A 90 18.14 -3.16 11.56
C GLU A 90 19.01 -2.93 10.30
N PRO A 91 19.82 -1.86 10.23
CA PRO A 91 20.59 -1.55 9.03
C PRO A 91 21.38 -2.78 8.60
N PRO A 92 21.35 -3.17 7.31
CA PRO A 92 22.04 -4.38 6.88
C PRO A 92 23.52 -4.26 7.27
N PRO A 93 24.13 -5.29 7.89
CA PRO A 93 25.56 -5.27 8.14
C PRO A 93 26.28 -5.04 6.79
N ASP A 94 27.33 -4.22 6.81
CA ASP A 94 28.15 -3.88 5.64
C ASP A 94 28.36 -5.14 4.80
N ARG A 95 27.65 -5.25 3.67
CA ARG A 95 27.78 -6.42 2.81
C ARG A 95 29.15 -6.32 2.15
N PRO A 96 30.09 -7.25 2.39
CA PRO A 96 31.34 -7.25 1.64
C PRO A 96 31.01 -7.37 0.15
N ALA A 97 31.72 -6.58 -0.66
CA ALA A 97 31.54 -6.53 -2.11
C ALA A 97 31.54 -7.95 -2.67
N ARG A 98 30.56 -8.25 -3.53
CA ARG A 98 30.46 -9.54 -4.22
C ARG A 98 31.73 -9.74 -5.04
N THR A 99 32.63 -10.61 -4.59
CA THR A 99 33.81 -10.98 -5.38
C THR A 99 33.34 -11.63 -6.69
N PRO A 100 33.82 -11.19 -7.86
CA PRO A 100 33.47 -11.82 -9.12
C PRO A 100 33.86 -13.30 -9.08
N ALA A 101 32.99 -14.17 -9.62
CA ALA A 101 33.31 -15.58 -9.78
C ALA A 101 34.55 -15.69 -10.68
N GLN A 102 35.64 -16.23 -10.13
CA GLN A 102 36.82 -16.60 -10.89
C GLN A 102 36.49 -17.89 -11.64
N TYR A 103 36.46 -17.83 -12.97
CA TYR A 103 36.42 -18.98 -13.87
C TYR A 103 37.83 -19.58 -14.02
#